data_AF-A0A0D6KHU1-F1
#
_entry.id   AF-A0A0D6KHU1-F1
#
_cell.length_a   1.000
_cell.length_b   1.000
_cell.length_c   1.000
_cell.angle_alpha   90.00
_cell.angle_beta   90.00
_cell.angle_gamma   90.00
#
_symmetry.space_group_name_H-M   'P 1'
#
loop_
_entity.id
_entity.type
_entity.pdbx_description
1 polymer ?
#
loop_
_entity_poly.entity_id
_entity_poly.type
_entity_poly.pdbx_seq_one_letter_code
_entity_poly.pdbx_strand_id
1 'polypeptide(L)'
;MPKLQKYYAANADFDKFYFKSTAGLYQSIGSVTTGIYPAPDNELDLPEFTVKNLLQKGVLIRLNAIVIVGGKKRSFDLLCNRLVFPTVLDTALDKTFSITGGASGQIKSLNQRRRQISRG
;
A
#
# COMPACT_ATOMS: atom_id res chain seq x y z
N MET A 1 -5.98 -7.48 -16.82
CA MET A 1 -6.13 -7.26 -15.35
C MET A 1 -4.76 -7.08 -14.74
N PRO A 2 -4.57 -6.15 -13.78
CA PRO A 2 -3.30 -6.03 -13.06
C PRO A 2 -2.99 -7.35 -12.35
N LYS A 3 -1.75 -7.82 -12.46
CA LYS A 3 -1.30 -9.02 -11.74
C LYS A 3 -1.43 -8.76 -10.23
N LEU A 4 -1.95 -9.73 -9.49
CA LEU A 4 -1.97 -9.68 -8.03
C LEU A 4 -0.74 -10.41 -7.48
N GLN A 5 -0.16 -9.85 -6.44
CA GLN A 5 0.95 -10.44 -5.68
C GLN A 5 0.59 -10.47 -4.20
N LYS A 6 1.11 -11.47 -3.49
CA LYS A 6 0.94 -11.60 -2.05
C LYS A 6 1.96 -10.73 -1.33
N TYR A 7 1.48 -9.96 -0.38
CA TYR A 7 2.24 -9.06 0.46
C TYR A 7 1.95 -9.38 1.93
N TYR A 8 2.79 -8.88 2.83
CA TYR A 8 2.53 -8.87 4.25
C TYR A 8 2.79 -7.49 4.85
N ALA A 9 2.11 -7.22 5.96
CA ALA A 9 2.37 -6.11 6.85
C ALA A 9 2.41 -6.63 8.29
N ALA A 10 3.32 -6.11 9.12
CA ALA A 10 3.44 -6.50 10.52
C ALA A 10 2.72 -5.52 11.47
N ASN A 11 2.16 -6.00 12.58
CA ASN A 11 1.75 -5.13 13.70
C ASN A 11 2.95 -4.80 14.62
N ALA A 12 2.68 -4.07 15.71
CA ALA A 12 3.69 -3.72 16.72
C ALA A 12 4.29 -4.96 17.42
N ASP A 13 3.54 -6.06 17.48
CA ASP A 13 3.94 -7.34 18.07
C ASP A 13 4.70 -8.24 17.07
N PHE A 14 5.02 -7.74 15.87
CA PHE A 14 5.68 -8.45 14.77
C PHE A 14 4.88 -9.60 14.15
N ASP A 15 3.58 -9.71 14.44
CA ASP A 15 2.69 -10.63 13.75
C ASP A 15 2.54 -10.22 12.28
N LYS A 16 2.81 -11.15 11.37
CA LYS A 16 2.67 -10.94 9.93
C LYS A 16 1.24 -11.19 9.48
N PHE A 17 0.67 -10.20 8.80
CA PHE A 17 -0.64 -10.30 8.17
C PHE A 17 -0.49 -10.31 6.65
N TYR A 18 -0.81 -11.43 6.02
CA TYR A 18 -0.72 -11.59 4.57
C TYR A 18 -1.99 -11.13 3.86
N PHE A 19 -1.83 -10.51 2.69
CA PHE A 19 -2.93 -10.08 1.84
C PHE A 19 -2.49 -9.98 0.37
N LYS A 20 -3.45 -10.03 -0.56
CA LYS A 20 -3.18 -9.81 -1.99
C LYS A 20 -3.41 -8.36 -2.37
N SER A 21 -2.51 -7.82 -3.20
CA SER A 21 -2.63 -6.48 -3.76
C SER A 21 -1.94 -6.38 -5.13
N THR A 22 -1.98 -5.21 -5.75
CA THR A 22 -1.42 -4.97 -7.08
C THR A 22 0.08 -5.24 -7.11
N ALA A 23 0.51 -6.12 -8.01
CA ALA A 23 1.90 -6.54 -8.15
C ALA A 23 2.82 -5.38 -8.56
N GLY A 24 4.05 -5.39 -8.02
CA GLY A 24 5.08 -4.39 -8.27
C GLY A 24 4.88 -3.04 -7.56
N LEU A 25 3.66 -2.72 -7.09
CA LEU A 25 3.34 -1.41 -6.53
C LEU A 25 4.18 -1.08 -5.29
N TYR A 26 4.11 -1.93 -4.26
CA TYR A 26 4.82 -1.66 -3.00
C TYR A 26 6.33 -1.89 -3.10
N GLN A 27 6.77 -2.78 -4.00
CA GLN A 27 8.18 -3.00 -4.28
C GLN A 27 8.82 -1.76 -4.94
N SER A 28 8.13 -1.13 -5.89
CA SER A 28 8.64 0.04 -6.61
C SER A 28 8.66 1.31 -5.76
N ILE A 29 7.61 1.55 -4.97
CA ILE A 29 7.56 2.69 -4.01
C ILE A 29 8.60 2.52 -2.89
N GLY A 30 8.93 1.26 -2.57
CA GLY A 30 9.81 0.87 -1.48
C GLY A 30 9.00 0.28 -0.32
N SER A 31 9.25 -0.99 -0.02
CA SER A 31 8.54 -1.71 1.04
C SER A 31 8.75 -1.08 2.42
N VAL A 32 9.93 -0.50 2.67
CA VAL A 32 10.22 0.25 3.90
C VAL A 32 9.36 1.51 4.01
N THR A 33 9.18 2.24 2.90
CA THR A 33 8.37 3.45 2.82
C THR A 33 6.91 3.16 3.22
N THR A 34 6.35 2.07 2.70
CA THR A 34 4.93 1.72 2.90
C THR A 34 4.70 0.76 4.08
N GLY A 35 5.76 0.15 4.61
CA GLY A 35 5.69 -0.91 5.62
C GLY A 35 4.99 -2.18 5.12
N ILE A 36 4.96 -2.37 3.80
CA ILE A 36 4.33 -3.49 3.10
C ILE A 36 5.38 -4.19 2.25
N TYR A 37 5.57 -5.49 2.52
CA TYR A 37 6.65 -6.29 1.96
C TYR A 37 6.09 -7.43 1.12
N PRO A 38 6.74 -7.82 0.01
CA PRO A 38 6.35 -9.01 -0.72
C PRO A 38 6.44 -10.23 0.20
N ALA A 39 5.46 -11.11 0.15
CA ALA A 39 5.52 -12.38 0.87
C ALA A 39 6.68 -13.23 0.30
N PRO A 40 7.56 -13.78 1.14
CA PRO A 40 8.62 -14.66 0.68
C PRO A 40 8.03 -15.97 0.16
N ASP A 41 8.77 -16.64 -0.73
CA ASP A 41 8.25 -17.80 -1.48
C ASP A 41 7.80 -18.95 -0.57
N ASN A 42 8.44 -19.12 0.59
CA ASN A 42 8.12 -20.14 1.59
C ASN A 42 6.89 -19.80 2.47
N GLU A 43 6.36 -18.57 2.39
CA GLU A 43 5.19 -18.10 3.15
C GLU A 43 3.96 -17.91 2.25
N LEU A 44 4.04 -18.31 0.97
CA LEU A 44 2.97 -18.11 0.00
C LEU A 44 1.70 -18.92 0.30
N ASP A 45 1.81 -20.03 1.04
CA ASP A 45 0.66 -20.87 1.40
C ASP A 45 -0.04 -20.43 2.70
N LEU A 46 0.52 -19.44 3.42
CA LEU A 46 -0.08 -18.96 4.67
C LEU A 46 -1.45 -18.31 4.45
N PRO A 47 -2.36 -18.33 5.44
CA PRO A 47 -3.70 -17.77 5.28
C PRO A 47 -3.69 -16.27 4.96
N GLU A 48 -4.63 -15.86 4.11
CA GLU A 48 -4.75 -14.47 3.64
C GLU A 48 -5.90 -13.74 4.34
N PHE A 49 -5.63 -12.51 4.75
CA PHE A 49 -6.64 -11.58 5.22
C PHE A 49 -7.12 -10.68 4.08
N THR A 50 -8.39 -10.29 4.13
CA THR A 50 -8.89 -9.26 3.23
C THR A 50 -8.34 -7.89 3.63
N VAL A 51 -8.05 -7.03 2.65
CA VAL A 51 -7.62 -5.65 2.92
C VAL A 51 -8.64 -4.90 3.79
N LYS A 52 -9.94 -5.19 3.63
CA LYS A 52 -11.00 -4.61 4.47
C LYS A 52 -10.80 -4.95 5.95
N ASN A 53 -10.50 -6.21 6.27
CA ASN A 53 -10.26 -6.65 7.64
C ASN A 53 -9.02 -5.98 8.22
N LEU A 54 -7.94 -5.85 7.43
CA LEU A 54 -6.71 -5.19 7.88
C LEU A 54 -6.88 -3.69 8.15
N LEU A 55 -7.71 -3.01 7.35
CA LEU A 55 -8.11 -1.63 7.59
C LEU A 55 -8.96 -1.49 8.87
N GLN A 56 -9.89 -2.43 9.11
CA GLN A 56 -10.73 -2.44 10.32
C GLN A 56 -9.92 -2.73 11.59
N LYS A 57 -8.93 -3.62 11.52
CA LYS A 57 -7.99 -3.91 12.62
C LYS A 57 -6.98 -2.80 12.87
N GLY A 58 -6.90 -1.79 12.00
CA GLY A 58 -5.94 -0.69 12.11
C GLY A 58 -4.49 -1.06 11.77
N VAL A 59 -4.25 -2.23 11.17
CA VAL A 59 -2.92 -2.64 10.69
C VAL A 59 -2.54 -1.82 9.46
N LEU A 60 -3.49 -1.64 8.55
CA LEU A 60 -3.32 -0.83 7.35
C LEU A 60 -4.09 0.49 7.46
N ILE A 61 -3.57 1.50 6.78
CA ILE A 61 -4.21 2.81 6.58
C ILE A 61 -4.31 3.04 5.07
N ARG A 62 -5.41 3.68 4.65
CA ARG A 62 -5.60 4.09 3.26
C ARG A 62 -5.16 5.53 3.06
N LEU A 63 -4.31 5.72 2.06
CA LEU A 63 -3.87 7.02 1.58
C LEU A 63 -4.42 7.23 0.17
N ASN A 64 -4.71 8.48 -0.16
CA ASN A 64 -4.95 8.91 -1.53
C ASN A 64 -3.66 9.56 -2.05
N ALA A 65 -3.05 8.94 -3.05
CA ALA A 65 -1.85 9.46 -3.70
C ALA A 65 -2.25 10.16 -5.00
N ILE A 66 -1.86 11.43 -5.14
CA ILE A 66 -1.92 12.17 -6.39
C ILE A 66 -0.60 11.95 -7.12
N VAL A 67 -0.70 11.47 -8.35
CA VAL A 67 0.43 11.06 -9.17
C VAL A 67 0.43 11.67 -10.55
N ILE A 68 1.61 11.74 -11.15
CA ILE A 68 1.77 12.14 -12.55
C ILE A 68 2.13 10.89 -13.36
N VAL A 69 1.29 10.55 -14.33
CA VAL A 69 1.49 9.44 -15.29
C VAL A 69 1.45 10.02 -16.69
N GLY A 70 2.57 9.94 -17.43
CA GLY A 70 2.66 10.49 -18.79
C GLY A 70 2.27 11.98 -18.87
N GLY A 71 2.71 12.78 -17.90
CA GLY A 71 2.41 14.22 -17.83
C GLY A 71 1.00 14.57 -17.31
N LYS A 72 0.12 13.59 -17.07
CA LYS A 72 -1.24 13.84 -16.55
C LYS A 72 -1.35 13.50 -15.06
N LYS A 73 -1.97 14.41 -14.29
CA LYS A 73 -2.31 14.17 -12.88
C LYS A 73 -3.43 13.13 -12.78
N ARG A 74 -3.27 12.17 -11.88
CA ARG A 74 -4.25 11.13 -11.54
C ARG A 74 -4.22 10.89 -10.04
N SER A 75 -5.27 10.31 -9.49
CA SER A 75 -5.31 9.86 -8.10
C SER A 75 -5.38 8.34 -8.04
N PHE A 76 -4.69 7.72 -7.08
CA PHE A 76 -4.86 6.30 -6.77
C PHE A 76 -4.89 6.07 -5.25
N ASP A 77 -5.57 4.99 -4.82
CA ASP A 77 -5.60 4.58 -3.42
C ASP A 77 -4.34 3.76 -3.11
N LEU A 78 -3.51 4.23 -2.18
CA LEU A 78 -2.34 3.53 -1.65
C LEU A 78 -2.65 2.97 -0.26
N LEU A 79 -2.10 1.81 0.07
CA LEU A 79 -2.11 1.27 1.43
C LEU A 79 -0.75 1.54 2.09
N CYS A 80 -0.77 1.83 3.38
CA CYS A 80 0.43 1.85 4.20
C CYS A 80 0.19 1.12 5.52
N ASN A 81 1.24 0.57 6.10
CA ASN A 81 1.21 0.05 7.45
C ASN A 81 1.10 1.23 8.44
N ARG A 82 0.25 1.08 9.46
CA ARG A 82 0.08 2.08 10.52
C ARG A 82 1.39 2.43 11.23
N LEU A 83 2.32 1.50 11.36
CA LEU A 83 3.60 1.74 12.03
C LEU A 83 4.48 2.77 11.32
N VAL A 84 4.46 2.80 9.99
CA VAL A 84 5.26 3.75 9.19
C VAL A 84 4.45 4.96 8.75
N PHE A 85 3.18 5.06 9.13
CA PHE A 85 2.33 6.19 8.78
C PHE A 85 2.90 7.57 9.18
N PRO A 86 3.59 7.74 10.33
CA PRO A 86 4.18 9.03 10.67
C PRO A 86 5.21 9.53 9.66
N THR A 87 5.92 8.62 8.98
CA THR A 87 7.02 8.95 8.07
C THR A 87 6.68 8.74 6.60
N VAL A 88 5.60 8.01 6.28
CA VAL A 88 5.24 7.70 4.89
C VAL A 88 4.95 8.95 4.06
N LEU A 89 4.41 10.01 4.68
CA LEU A 89 4.10 11.26 3.98
C LEU A 89 5.36 11.93 3.46
N ASP A 90 6.42 11.96 4.25
CA ASP A 90 7.69 12.58 3.85
C ASP A 90 8.50 11.66 2.93
N THR A 91 8.47 10.35 3.19
CA THR A 91 9.32 9.37 2.50
C THR A 91 8.77 8.88 1.17
N ALA A 92 7.46 8.99 0.94
CA ALA A 92 6.82 8.56 -0.31
C ALA A 92 6.63 9.69 -1.32
N LEU A 93 6.85 10.95 -0.95
CA LEU A 93 6.88 12.07 -1.88
C LEU A 93 8.01 11.89 -2.91
N ASP A 94 7.71 12.23 -4.16
CA ASP A 94 8.58 12.09 -5.34
C ASP A 94 9.08 10.67 -5.64
N LYS A 95 8.62 9.66 -4.90
CA LYS A 95 8.89 8.26 -5.23
C LYS A 95 8.17 7.88 -6.52
N THR A 96 8.91 7.13 -7.34
CA THR A 96 8.35 6.50 -8.53
C THR A 96 7.60 5.23 -8.11
N PHE A 97 6.43 5.02 -8.70
CA PHE A 97 5.70 3.75 -8.58
C PHE A 97 5.60 3.10 -9.97
N SER A 98 5.52 1.78 -9.96
CA SER A 98 5.32 0.96 -11.15
C SER A 98 4.43 -0.23 -10.80
N ILE A 99 3.41 -0.46 -11.62
CA ILE A 99 2.53 -1.61 -11.51
C ILE A 99 2.92 -2.60 -12.61
N THR A 100 3.12 -3.87 -12.26
CA THR A 100 3.47 -4.90 -13.23
C THR A 100 2.39 -5.01 -14.33
N GLY A 101 2.78 -4.76 -15.59
CA GLY A 101 1.86 -4.74 -16.73
C GLY A 101 0.89 -3.55 -16.75
N GLY A 102 1.20 -2.47 -16.02
CA GLY A 102 0.35 -1.31 -15.85
C GLY A 102 1.09 0.03 -16.00
N ALA A 103 0.50 1.08 -15.42
CA ALA A 103 1.05 2.42 -15.44
C ALA A 103 2.18 2.60 -14.41
N SER A 104 3.14 3.44 -14.76
CA SER A 104 4.17 3.96 -13.86
C SER A 104 4.10 5.49 -13.81
N GLY A 105 4.60 6.06 -12.72
CA GLY A 105 4.57 7.50 -12.52
C GLY A 105 5.25 7.93 -11.22
N GLN A 106 5.10 9.20 -10.87
CA GLN A 106 5.66 9.75 -9.63
C GLN A 106 4.57 10.23 -8.68
N ILE A 107 4.77 9.99 -7.39
CA ILE A 107 3.90 10.51 -6.33
C ILE A 107 4.24 11.96 -6.08
N LYS A 108 3.24 12.85 -6.18
CA LYS A 108 3.42 14.30 -5.94
C LYS A 108 2.70 14.81 -4.71
N SER A 109 1.70 14.09 -4.23
CA SER A 109 1.02 14.41 -2.98
C SER A 109 0.38 13.15 -2.41
N LEU A 110 0.33 13.05 -1.08
CA LEU A 110 -0.31 11.98 -0.34
C LEU A 110 -1.22 12.60 0.71
N ASN A 111 -2.45 12.14 0.77
CA ASN A 111 -3.42 12.56 1.76
C ASN A 111 -3.96 11.34 2.49
N GLN A 112 -4.06 11.40 3.82
CA GLN A 112 -4.75 10.35 4.56
C GLN A 112 -6.24 10.37 4.19
N ARG A 113 -6.74 9.26 3.67
CA ARG A 113 -8.18 9.14 3.41
C ARG A 113 -8.86 8.77 4.72
N ARG A 114 -9.22 9.78 5.52
CA ARG A 114 -10.12 9.58 6.66
C ARG A 114 -11.47 9.15 6.12
N ARG A 115 -11.91 7.93 6.41
CA ARG A 115 -13.32 7.58 6.21
C ARG A 115 -14.11 8.44 7.20
N GLN A 116 -14.89 9.36 6.67
CA GLN A 116 -16.06 9.88 7.37
C GLN A 116 -16.93 8.65 7.66
N ILE A 117 -16.97 8.23 8.92
CA ILE A 117 -17.90 7.21 9.38
C ILE A 117 -19.27 7.88 9.29
N SER A 118 -19.95 7.75 8.14
CA SER A 118 -21.38 8.04 8.07
C SER A 118 -22.03 7.04 9.03
N ARG A 119 -22.50 7.56 10.16
CA ARG A 119 -23.44 6.86 11.04
C ARG A 119 -24.74 6.70 10.23
N GLY A 120 -24.88 5.55 9.58
CA GLY A 120 -26.17 5.05 9.11
C GLY A 120 -26.69 4.08 10.15
#